data_AF-A0A931CNZ9-F1
#
_entry.id   AF-A0A931CNZ9-F1
#
_cell.length_a   1.000
_cell.length_b   1.000
_cell.length_c   1.000
_cell.angle_alpha   90.00
_cell.angle_beta   90.00
_cell.angle_gamma   90.00
#
_symmetry.space_group_name_H-M   'P 1'
#
loop_
_entity.id
_entity.type
_entity.pdbx_description
1 polymer ?
#
loop_
_entity_poly.entity_id
_entity_poly.type
_entity_poly.pdbx_seq_one_letter_code
_entity_poly.pdbx_strand_id
1 'polypeptide(L)'
;MPASQAETLAASYAAFRQALDPHDPWANGRLAIVIRAADAAGWSRRSTASALGLSRLRTDRVAAFPATASYRIRRFEPGAVFPAAAVAAFRRYEDEVSLRRIRTERTLIATIRSAHHNAGWPYTALAAIVGASSERLRQIAEIDLDVSAEPAPPFTEFTRVLKDRKSPPPRATRPLADTETERLARLAERAKRATKNVGKRLGSSPRPEKVRELEVSLEDRLASEELSALLISLKNDNVSWLELDTACGYRPGSARARALRHGYAQTPPSMAPYTPTPLPGWPQQNPVSQLTDRSSV
;
A
#
# COMPACT_ATOMS: atom_id res chain seq x y z
N MET A 1 -11.82 -15.59 7.33
CA MET A 1 -12.59 -15.17 8.51
C MET A 1 -14.05 -15.41 8.18
N PRO A 2 -14.87 -15.96 9.08
CA PRO A 2 -16.31 -16.03 8.91
C PRO A 2 -16.90 -14.66 8.55
N ALA A 3 -17.92 -14.62 7.69
CA ALA A 3 -18.52 -13.37 7.20
C ALA A 3 -19.07 -12.51 8.34
N SER A 4 -19.77 -13.11 9.30
CA SER A 4 -20.30 -12.40 10.48
C SER A 4 -19.22 -11.72 11.33
N GLN A 5 -18.03 -12.32 11.45
CA GLN A 5 -16.90 -11.74 12.18
C GLN A 5 -16.23 -10.61 11.40
N ALA A 6 -16.15 -10.76 10.07
CA ALA A 6 -15.67 -9.70 9.19
C ALA A 6 -16.61 -8.49 9.20
N GLU A 7 -17.92 -8.71 9.17
CA GLU A 7 -18.95 -7.67 9.32
C GLU A 7 -18.85 -6.98 10.67
N THR A 8 -18.65 -7.73 11.76
CA THR A 8 -18.48 -7.15 13.10
C THR A 8 -17.26 -6.23 13.16
N LEU A 9 -16.11 -6.67 12.62
CA LEU A 9 -14.90 -5.84 12.54
C LEU A 9 -15.12 -4.58 11.67
N ALA A 10 -15.76 -4.74 10.51
CA ALA A 10 -16.08 -3.64 9.61
C ALA A 10 -17.04 -2.63 10.26
N ALA A 11 -18.07 -3.10 10.97
CA ALA A 11 -19.02 -2.26 11.68
C ALA A 11 -18.35 -1.47 12.81
N SER A 12 -17.52 -2.12 13.65
CA SER A 12 -16.74 -1.44 14.70
C SER A 12 -15.82 -0.37 14.13
N TYR A 13 -15.14 -0.67 13.01
CA TYR A 13 -14.25 0.29 12.34
C TYR A 13 -15.02 1.46 11.72
N ALA A 14 -16.17 1.21 11.09
CA ALA A 14 -17.04 2.24 10.52
C ALA A 14 -17.58 3.17 11.61
N ALA A 15 -18.02 2.62 12.75
CA ALA A 15 -18.50 3.39 13.89
C ALA A 15 -17.41 4.30 14.47
N PHE A 16 -16.18 3.78 14.61
CA PHE A 16 -15.03 4.57 15.03
C PHE A 16 -14.71 5.69 14.03
N ARG A 17 -14.69 5.40 12.72
CA ARG A 17 -14.46 6.43 11.69
C ARG A 17 -15.52 7.51 11.73
N GLN A 18 -16.79 7.13 11.87
CA GLN A 18 -17.89 8.08 11.98
C GLN A 18 -17.75 8.98 13.22
N ALA A 19 -17.36 8.42 14.37
CA ALA A 19 -17.16 9.19 15.59
C ALA A 19 -15.96 10.17 15.53
N LEU A 20 -15.03 9.97 14.60
CA LEU A 20 -13.93 10.89 14.32
C LEU A 20 -14.26 11.94 13.25
N ASP A 21 -15.36 11.76 12.51
CA ASP A 21 -15.72 12.65 11.42
C ASP A 21 -16.11 14.04 11.96
N PRO A 22 -15.43 15.13 11.54
CA PRO A 22 -15.83 16.50 11.88
C PRO A 22 -17.25 16.85 11.44
N HIS A 23 -17.82 16.09 10.49
CA HIS A 23 -19.15 16.26 9.94
C HIS A 23 -20.18 15.24 10.46
N ASP A 24 -19.85 14.45 11.50
CA ASP A 24 -20.79 13.48 12.08
C ASP A 24 -22.14 14.11 12.43
N PRO A 25 -23.24 13.71 11.76
CA PRO A 25 -24.56 14.30 11.96
C PRO A 25 -25.07 14.13 13.39
N TRP A 26 -24.73 13.02 14.05
CA TRP A 26 -25.18 12.80 15.42
C TRP A 26 -24.46 13.73 16.39
N ALA A 27 -23.13 13.85 16.29
CA ALA A 27 -22.34 14.71 17.18
C ALA A 27 -22.68 16.18 16.96
N ASN A 28 -22.69 16.63 15.71
CA ASN A 28 -23.05 18.01 15.40
C ASN A 28 -24.52 18.31 15.72
N GLY A 29 -25.43 17.36 15.51
CA GLY A 29 -26.84 17.49 15.90
C GLY A 29 -27.03 17.69 17.41
N ARG A 30 -26.28 16.95 18.25
CA ARG A 30 -26.27 17.14 19.71
C ARG A 30 -25.82 18.53 20.12
N LEU A 31 -24.69 18.97 19.57
CA LEU A 31 -24.13 20.30 19.86
C LEU A 31 -25.03 21.43 19.33
N ALA A 32 -25.73 21.21 18.21
CA ALA A 32 -26.63 22.16 17.60
C ALA A 32 -27.86 22.48 18.46
N ILE A 33 -28.26 21.61 19.40
CA ILE A 33 -29.43 21.83 20.28
C ILE A 33 -29.31 23.19 21.02
N VAL A 34 -28.17 23.45 21.66
CA VAL A 34 -27.95 24.68 22.43
C VAL A 34 -27.81 25.89 21.50
N ILE A 35 -27.11 25.71 20.39
CA ILE A 35 -26.83 26.77 19.42
C ILE A 35 -28.14 27.26 18.76
N ARG A 36 -29.02 26.33 18.35
CA ARG A 36 -30.33 26.69 17.77
C ARG A 36 -31.30 27.25 18.80
N ALA A 37 -31.26 26.76 20.04
CA ALA A 37 -32.02 27.36 21.13
C ALA A 37 -31.58 28.81 21.41
N ALA A 38 -30.29 29.09 21.29
CA ALA A 38 -29.75 30.44 21.47
C ALA A 38 -30.21 31.37 20.35
N ASP A 39 -30.18 30.90 19.10
CA ASP A 39 -30.71 31.66 17.95
C ASP A 39 -32.20 31.97 18.12
N ALA A 40 -32.99 30.97 18.51
CA ALA A 40 -34.42 31.12 18.74
C ALA A 40 -34.73 32.10 19.90
N ALA A 41 -33.83 32.20 20.87
CA ALA A 41 -33.90 33.16 21.97
C ALA A 41 -33.33 34.55 21.60
N GLY A 42 -32.87 34.75 20.37
CA GLY A 42 -32.38 36.04 19.86
C GLY A 42 -30.91 36.35 20.19
N TRP A 43 -30.14 35.37 20.66
CA TRP A 43 -28.72 35.56 20.92
C TRP A 43 -27.93 35.61 19.62
N SER A 44 -26.98 36.54 19.51
CA SER A 44 -26.10 36.60 18.34
C SER A 44 -25.16 35.38 18.27
N ARG A 45 -24.79 34.99 17.04
CA ARG A 45 -23.77 33.96 16.79
C ARG A 45 -22.43 34.26 17.45
N ARG A 46 -22.05 35.55 17.49
CA ARG A 46 -20.80 36.01 18.10
C ARG A 46 -20.82 35.79 19.61
N SER A 47 -21.90 36.19 20.28
CA SER A 47 -22.08 36.02 21.72
C SER A 47 -22.11 34.54 22.10
N THR A 48 -22.82 33.74 21.31
CA THR A 48 -22.91 32.28 21.51
C THR A 48 -21.55 31.60 21.32
N ALA A 49 -20.84 31.89 20.23
CA ALA A 49 -19.51 31.33 19.97
C ALA A 49 -18.52 31.67 21.09
N SER A 50 -18.52 32.94 21.53
CA SER A 50 -17.67 33.40 22.64
C SER A 50 -17.98 32.67 23.95
N ALA A 51 -19.26 32.51 24.29
CA ALA A 51 -19.66 31.87 25.54
C ALA A 51 -19.39 30.35 25.55
N LEU A 52 -19.52 29.68 24.40
CA LEU A 52 -19.26 28.25 24.27
C LEU A 52 -17.78 27.92 24.04
N GLY A 53 -16.92 28.92 23.83
CA GLY A 53 -15.50 28.73 23.51
C GLY A 53 -15.28 28.10 22.13
N LEU A 54 -16.17 28.38 21.18
CA LEU A 54 -16.09 27.89 19.81
C LEU A 54 -15.62 28.99 18.86
N SER A 55 -14.98 28.59 17.76
CA SER A 55 -14.80 29.51 16.63
C SER A 55 -16.14 29.82 15.98
N ARG A 56 -16.25 31.01 15.37
CA ARG A 56 -17.45 31.41 14.63
C ARG A 56 -17.77 30.42 13.51
N LEU A 57 -16.76 30.00 12.74
CA LEU A 57 -16.91 29.00 11.68
C LEU A 57 -17.43 27.66 12.20
N ARG A 58 -16.94 27.18 13.35
CA ARG A 58 -17.45 25.94 13.95
C ARG A 58 -18.89 26.10 14.40
N THR A 59 -19.25 27.25 14.97
CA THR A 59 -20.62 27.56 15.40
C THR A 59 -21.58 27.57 14.21
N ASP A 60 -21.22 28.24 13.12
CA ASP A 60 -22.05 28.32 11.90
C ASP A 60 -22.22 26.95 11.25
N ARG A 61 -21.14 26.15 11.19
CA ARG A 61 -21.19 24.78 10.68
C ARG A 61 -22.10 23.88 11.52
N VAL A 62 -21.96 23.91 12.85
CA VAL A 62 -22.78 23.09 13.76
C VAL A 62 -24.24 23.51 13.68
N ALA A 63 -24.52 24.81 13.57
CA ALA A 63 -25.88 25.33 13.47
C ALA A 63 -26.64 24.88 12.20
N ALA A 64 -25.92 24.48 11.15
CA ALA A 64 -26.52 23.97 9.92
C ALA A 64 -27.15 22.57 10.09
N PHE A 65 -26.80 21.84 11.15
CA PHE A 65 -27.35 20.52 11.41
C PHE A 65 -28.77 20.62 12.00
N PRO A 66 -29.71 19.77 11.57
CA PRO A 66 -31.05 19.76 12.10
C PRO A 66 -31.04 19.31 13.56
N ALA A 67 -31.55 20.16 14.45
CA ALA A 67 -31.74 19.84 15.87
C ALA A 67 -33.00 20.50 16.40
N THR A 68 -33.81 19.77 17.15
CA THR A 68 -34.93 20.35 17.89
C THR A 68 -34.40 21.17 19.06
N ALA A 69 -34.83 22.43 19.16
CA ALA A 69 -34.59 23.29 20.31
C ALA A 69 -35.45 22.82 21.50
N SER A 70 -35.14 21.65 22.05
CA SER A 70 -35.80 21.09 23.24
C SER A 70 -35.37 21.81 24.53
N TYR A 71 -34.29 22.58 24.46
CA TYR A 71 -33.73 23.33 25.57
C TYR A 71 -34.22 24.79 25.56
N ARG A 72 -34.81 25.26 26.67
CA ARG A 72 -35.28 26.65 26.79
C ARG A 72 -34.13 27.56 27.25
N ILE A 73 -33.82 28.56 26.43
CA ILE A 73 -32.86 29.63 26.76
C ILE A 73 -33.61 30.92 27.01
N ARG A 74 -33.19 31.69 28.03
CA ARG A 74 -33.76 33.01 28.30
C ARG A 74 -33.55 33.91 27.08
N ARG A 75 -34.59 34.66 26.69
CA ARG A 75 -34.50 35.63 25.59
C ARG A 75 -33.39 36.64 25.84
N PHE A 76 -32.73 37.06 24.77
CA PHE A 76 -31.72 38.10 24.83
C PHE A 76 -32.32 39.43 25.28
N GLU A 77 -31.61 40.11 26.18
CA GLU A 77 -31.89 41.47 26.62
C GLU A 77 -30.58 42.28 26.52
N PRO A 78 -30.61 43.57 26.17
CA PRO A 78 -29.39 44.40 26.13
C PRO A 78 -28.65 44.36 27.47
N GLY A 79 -27.34 44.07 27.44
CA GLY A 79 -26.51 43.93 28.64
C GLY A 79 -26.60 42.56 29.33
N ALA A 80 -27.47 41.65 28.89
CA ALA A 80 -27.55 40.31 29.46
C ALA A 80 -26.33 39.45 29.10
N VAL A 81 -25.86 38.69 30.08
CA VAL A 81 -24.79 37.68 29.91
C VAL A 81 -25.39 36.38 29.42
N PHE A 82 -24.67 35.66 28.54
CA PHE A 82 -25.11 34.38 28.02
C PHE A 82 -25.37 33.38 29.17
N PRO A 83 -26.52 32.67 29.20
CA PRO A 83 -26.90 31.88 30.37
C PRO A 83 -25.91 30.76 30.70
N ALA A 84 -25.40 30.74 31.93
CA ALA A 84 -24.46 29.71 32.38
C ALA A 84 -25.03 28.28 32.27
N ALA A 85 -26.34 28.11 32.47
CA ALA A 85 -27.02 26.84 32.28
C ALA A 85 -26.92 26.33 30.83
N ALA A 86 -26.96 27.23 29.84
CA ALA A 86 -26.79 26.86 28.43
C ALA A 86 -25.36 26.42 28.12
N VAL A 87 -24.36 27.06 28.74
CA VAL A 87 -22.95 26.63 28.66
C VAL A 87 -22.80 25.25 29.28
N ALA A 88 -23.35 25.02 30.47
CA ALA A 88 -23.31 23.71 31.14
C ALA A 88 -23.99 22.61 30.31
N ALA A 89 -25.14 22.90 29.70
CA ALA A 89 -25.81 21.96 28.80
C ALA A 89 -24.95 21.63 27.57
N PHE A 90 -24.31 22.64 26.97
CA PHE A 90 -23.40 22.43 25.84
C PHE A 90 -22.21 21.55 26.22
N ARG A 91 -21.59 21.79 27.39
CA ARG A 91 -20.49 20.96 27.89
C ARG A 91 -20.92 19.51 28.10
N ARG A 92 -22.12 19.26 28.64
CA ARG A 92 -22.67 17.89 28.74
C ARG A 92 -22.78 17.21 27.38
N TYR A 93 -23.21 17.92 26.34
CA TYR A 93 -23.25 17.36 24.99
C TYR A 93 -21.84 17.12 24.40
N GLU A 94 -20.87 17.98 24.69
CA GLU A 94 -19.46 17.73 24.33
C GLU A 94 -18.91 16.48 25.05
N ASP A 95 -19.27 16.29 26.32
CA ASP A 95 -18.91 15.09 27.09
C ASP A 95 -19.58 13.85 26.49
N GLU A 96 -20.87 13.90 26.13
CA GLU A 96 -21.57 12.80 25.43
C GLU A 96 -20.87 12.41 24.11
N VAL A 97 -20.48 13.41 23.30
CA VAL A 97 -19.75 13.19 22.04
C VAL A 97 -18.38 12.57 22.30
N SER A 98 -17.65 13.08 23.29
CA SER A 98 -16.33 12.58 23.67
C SER A 98 -16.41 11.16 24.22
N LEU A 99 -17.41 10.87 25.07
CA LEU A 99 -17.68 9.53 25.60
C LEU A 99 -18.04 8.55 24.49
N ARG A 100 -18.87 8.95 23.51
CA ARG A 100 -19.17 8.09 22.35
C ARG A 100 -17.90 7.75 21.58
N ARG A 101 -17.05 8.74 21.31
CA ARG A 101 -15.77 8.53 20.62
C ARG A 101 -14.90 7.52 21.37
N ILE A 102 -14.70 7.73 22.68
CA ILE A 102 -13.91 6.83 23.53
C ILE A 102 -14.51 5.41 23.52
N ARG A 103 -15.83 5.27 23.63
CA ARG A 103 -16.51 3.96 23.55
C ARG A 103 -16.24 3.27 22.21
N THR A 104 -16.47 3.95 21.09
CA THR A 104 -16.22 3.37 19.75
C THR A 104 -14.76 2.98 19.53
N GLU A 105 -13.83 3.74 20.11
CA GLU A 105 -12.39 3.44 20.09
C GLU A 105 -12.08 2.20 20.93
N ARG A 106 -12.61 2.11 22.15
CA ARG A 106 -12.47 0.93 23.02
C ARG A 106 -13.02 -0.33 22.36
N THR A 107 -14.23 -0.27 21.81
CA THR A 107 -14.86 -1.40 21.11
C THR A 107 -14.02 -1.85 19.92
N LEU A 108 -13.49 -0.92 19.12
CA LEU A 108 -12.61 -1.25 18.00
C LEU A 108 -11.30 -1.90 18.46
N ILE A 109 -10.63 -1.34 19.48
CA ILE A 109 -9.40 -1.89 20.05
C ILE A 109 -9.64 -3.31 20.59
N ALA A 110 -10.71 -3.51 21.36
CA ALA A 110 -11.10 -4.82 21.88
C ALA A 110 -11.33 -5.83 20.75
N THR A 111 -12.02 -5.41 19.68
CA THR A 111 -12.28 -6.24 18.50
C THR A 111 -10.98 -6.63 17.77
N ILE A 112 -10.08 -5.67 17.54
CA ILE A 112 -8.79 -5.93 16.86
C ILE A 112 -7.90 -6.82 17.71
N ARG A 113 -7.79 -6.56 19.02
CA ARG A 113 -6.99 -7.38 19.94
C ARG A 113 -7.54 -8.81 20.03
N SER A 114 -8.86 -8.99 20.06
CA SER A 114 -9.48 -10.32 20.03
C SER A 114 -9.17 -11.06 18.72
N ALA A 115 -9.30 -10.38 17.57
CA ALA A 115 -8.98 -10.99 16.29
C ALA A 115 -7.48 -11.32 16.14
N HIS A 116 -6.59 -10.42 16.56
CA HIS A 116 -5.16 -10.55 16.35
C HIS A 116 -4.47 -11.38 17.44
N HIS A 117 -4.61 -11.03 18.71
CA HIS A 117 -3.90 -11.69 19.81
C HIS A 117 -4.52 -13.03 20.18
N ASN A 118 -5.85 -13.12 20.25
CA ASN A 118 -6.52 -14.36 20.69
C ASN A 118 -6.70 -15.33 19.52
N ALA A 119 -7.16 -14.83 18.38
CA ALA A 119 -7.42 -15.67 17.21
C ALA A 119 -6.28 -15.70 16.19
N GLY A 120 -5.19 -14.93 16.35
CA GLY A 120 -4.00 -15.02 15.49
C GLY A 120 -4.14 -14.45 14.07
N TRP A 121 -5.18 -13.66 13.78
CA TRP A 121 -5.36 -13.07 12.45
C TRP A 121 -4.27 -12.02 12.14
N PRO A 122 -3.60 -12.07 10.98
CA PRO A 122 -2.58 -11.08 10.63
C PRO A 122 -3.23 -9.72 10.31
N TYR A 123 -2.57 -8.61 10.73
CA TYR A 123 -3.06 -7.25 10.46
C TYR A 123 -3.31 -6.95 8.98
N THR A 124 -2.59 -7.61 8.07
CA THR A 124 -2.82 -7.47 6.62
C THR A 124 -4.19 -8.01 6.19
N ALA A 125 -4.64 -9.13 6.77
CA ALA A 125 -5.97 -9.68 6.49
C ALA A 125 -7.08 -8.84 7.12
N LEU A 126 -6.86 -8.36 8.36
CA LEU A 126 -7.80 -7.46 9.05
C LEU A 126 -7.96 -6.13 8.29
N ALA A 127 -6.85 -5.57 7.81
CA ALA A 127 -6.80 -4.32 7.07
C ALA A 127 -7.54 -4.40 5.73
N ALA A 128 -7.43 -5.53 5.03
CA ALA A 128 -8.14 -5.77 3.78
C ALA A 128 -9.67 -5.78 3.97
N ILE A 129 -10.18 -6.26 5.10
CA ILE A 129 -11.62 -6.29 5.40
C ILE A 129 -12.18 -4.87 5.59
N VAL A 130 -11.44 -4.00 6.28
CA VAL A 130 -11.94 -2.67 6.67
C VAL A 130 -11.48 -1.53 5.74
N GLY A 131 -10.66 -1.84 4.74
CA GLY A 131 -10.12 -0.85 3.80
C GLY A 131 -9.13 0.13 4.45
N ALA A 132 -8.35 -0.32 5.44
CA ALA A 132 -7.32 0.47 6.10
C ALA A 132 -5.91 -0.07 5.79
N SER A 133 -4.85 0.61 6.23
CA SER A 133 -3.51 0.03 6.20
C SER A 133 -3.29 -0.89 7.41
N SER A 134 -2.48 -1.93 7.24
CA SER A 134 -2.11 -2.86 8.34
C SER A 134 -1.41 -2.13 9.48
N GLU A 135 -0.55 -1.17 9.15
CA GLU A 135 0.14 -0.33 10.13
C GLU A 135 -0.82 0.54 10.93
N ARG A 136 -1.87 1.07 10.30
CA ARG A 136 -2.88 1.85 11.01
C ARG A 136 -3.64 0.99 12.03
N LEU A 137 -3.97 -0.24 11.68
CA LEU A 137 -4.63 -1.16 12.62
C LEU A 137 -3.70 -1.56 13.78
N ARG A 138 -2.41 -1.78 13.50
CA ARG A 138 -1.39 -2.01 14.55
C ARG A 138 -1.33 -0.85 15.53
N GLN A 139 -1.21 0.38 15.02
CA GLN A 139 -1.18 1.58 15.86
C GLN A 139 -2.43 1.73 16.73
N ILE A 140 -3.62 1.44 16.19
CA ILE A 140 -4.87 1.48 16.96
C ILE A 140 -4.85 0.42 18.06
N ALA A 141 -4.43 -0.81 17.75
CA ALA A 141 -4.36 -1.91 18.72
C ALA A 141 -3.34 -1.66 19.85
N GLU A 142 -2.30 -0.88 19.58
CA GLU A 142 -1.24 -0.52 20.53
C GLU A 142 -1.60 0.66 21.45
N ILE A 143 -2.73 1.35 21.22
CA ILE A 143 -3.19 2.41 22.13
C ILE A 143 -3.40 1.81 23.52
N ASP A 144 -2.72 2.38 24.52
CA ASP A 144 -2.83 1.96 25.92
C ASP A 144 -4.14 2.47 26.52
N LEU A 145 -5.22 1.77 26.16
CA LEU A 145 -6.56 2.02 26.63
C LEU A 145 -7.08 0.75 27.29
N ASP A 146 -7.63 0.90 28.50
CA ASP A 146 -8.31 -0.20 29.18
C ASP A 146 -9.57 -0.59 28.40
N VAL A 147 -9.59 -1.85 27.97
CA VAL A 147 -10.66 -2.49 27.20
C VAL A 147 -11.26 -3.69 27.95
N SER A 148 -10.89 -3.92 29.20
CA SER A 148 -11.34 -5.07 30.00
C SER A 148 -12.86 -5.14 30.18
N ALA A 149 -13.54 -3.99 30.14
CA ALA A 149 -14.98 -3.89 30.27
C ALA A 149 -15.76 -4.04 28.94
N GLU A 150 -15.08 -4.09 27.78
CA GLU A 150 -15.76 -4.19 26.49
C GLU A 150 -15.97 -5.66 26.08
N PRO A 151 -17.19 -6.06 25.67
CA PRO A 151 -17.43 -7.40 25.16
C PRO A 151 -16.72 -7.59 23.82
N ALA A 152 -15.56 -8.23 23.84
CA ALA A 152 -14.85 -8.57 22.61
C ALA A 152 -15.53 -9.78 21.95
N PRO A 153 -15.96 -9.67 20.68
CA PRO A 153 -16.56 -10.81 20.00
C PRO A 153 -15.53 -11.94 19.86
N PRO A 154 -15.95 -13.22 20.04
CA PRO A 154 -15.06 -14.35 19.82
C PRO A 154 -14.77 -14.47 18.33
N PHE A 155 -13.48 -14.48 17.98
CA PHE A 155 -13.03 -14.76 16.62
C PHE A 155 -12.67 -16.23 16.48
N THR A 156 -12.99 -16.82 15.32
CA THR A 156 -12.48 -18.16 15.01
C THR A 156 -10.98 -18.05 14.81
N GLU A 157 -10.22 -19.00 15.36
CA GLU A 157 -8.78 -19.06 15.18
C GLU A 157 -8.40 -18.99 13.70
N PHE A 158 -7.37 -18.21 13.43
CA PHE A 158 -6.74 -18.09 12.14
C PHE A 158 -6.01 -19.39 11.85
N THR A 159 -6.72 -20.34 11.27
CA THR A 159 -6.09 -21.39 10.49
C THR A 159 -5.57 -20.72 9.24
N ARG A 160 -4.24 -20.61 9.15
CA ARG A 160 -3.58 -20.33 7.88
C ARG A 160 -3.99 -21.47 6.97
N VAL A 161 -5.06 -21.28 6.19
CA VAL A 161 -5.26 -22.00 4.96
C VAL A 161 -4.06 -21.55 4.15
N LEU A 162 -2.94 -22.27 4.30
CA LEU A 162 -2.03 -22.49 3.22
C LEU A 162 -2.98 -22.88 2.10
N LYS A 163 -3.34 -21.90 1.26
CA LYS A 163 -3.62 -22.24 -0.11
C LYS A 163 -2.33 -22.97 -0.47
N ASP A 164 -2.41 -24.30 -0.47
CA ASP A 164 -1.81 -25.11 -1.49
C ASP A 164 -2.26 -24.44 -2.80
N ARG A 165 -1.61 -23.32 -3.14
CA ARG A 165 -1.17 -23.12 -4.49
C ARG A 165 -0.42 -24.40 -4.72
N LYS A 166 -1.11 -25.40 -5.31
CA LYS A 166 -0.45 -26.47 -6.02
C LYS A 166 0.62 -25.75 -6.80
N SER A 167 1.86 -25.83 -6.32
CA SER A 167 3.00 -25.34 -7.06
C SER A 167 2.75 -25.91 -8.45
N PRO A 168 2.69 -25.07 -9.51
CA PRO A 168 2.52 -25.60 -10.85
C PRO A 168 3.50 -26.77 -10.97
N PRO A 169 3.04 -27.94 -11.44
CA PRO A 169 3.87 -29.16 -11.43
C PRO A 169 5.24 -28.76 -11.96
N PRO A 170 6.35 -29.16 -11.29
CA PRO A 170 7.68 -28.73 -11.66
C PRO A 170 7.81 -28.95 -13.15
N ARG A 171 7.87 -27.84 -13.91
CA ARG A 171 8.05 -27.91 -15.35
C ARG A 171 9.35 -28.70 -15.52
N ALA A 172 9.32 -29.75 -16.35
CA ALA A 172 10.52 -30.52 -16.64
C ALA A 172 11.62 -29.54 -17.05
N THR A 173 12.77 -29.62 -16.39
CA THR A 173 13.90 -28.76 -16.72
C THR A 173 14.36 -29.12 -18.12
N ARG A 174 14.41 -28.12 -19.00
CA ARG A 174 14.97 -28.29 -20.33
C ARG A 174 16.49 -28.42 -20.18
N PRO A 175 17.13 -29.49 -20.69
CA PRO A 175 18.58 -29.58 -20.71
C PRO A 175 19.16 -28.51 -21.64
N LEU A 176 20.37 -28.04 -21.32
CA LEU A 176 21.08 -27.11 -22.19
C LEU A 176 21.56 -27.82 -23.45
N ALA A 177 21.39 -27.20 -24.62
CA ALA A 177 22.01 -27.71 -25.85
C ALA A 177 23.51 -27.38 -25.89
N ASP A 178 24.32 -28.20 -26.54
CA ASP A 178 25.77 -27.99 -26.64
C ASP A 178 26.12 -26.61 -27.23
N THR A 179 25.36 -26.16 -28.23
CA THR A 179 25.52 -24.82 -28.84
C THR A 179 25.24 -23.69 -27.86
N GLU A 180 24.31 -23.88 -26.92
CA GLU A 180 23.99 -22.91 -25.87
C GLU A 180 25.09 -22.89 -24.80
N THR A 181 25.66 -24.06 -24.47
CA THR A 181 26.78 -24.20 -23.53
C THR A 181 27.99 -23.45 -24.06
N GLU A 182 28.36 -23.68 -25.32
CA GLU A 182 29.48 -23.02 -25.97
C GLU A 182 29.28 -21.51 -26.10
N ARG A 183 28.05 -21.07 -26.37
CA ARG A 183 27.72 -19.64 -26.45
C ARG A 183 27.83 -18.97 -25.08
N LEU A 184 27.28 -19.58 -24.04
CA LEU A 184 27.40 -19.08 -22.66
C LEU A 184 28.86 -19.00 -22.21
N ALA A 185 29.65 -20.04 -22.46
CA ALA A 185 31.07 -20.07 -22.10
C ALA A 185 31.85 -18.93 -22.81
N ARG A 186 31.64 -18.75 -24.12
CA ARG A 186 32.29 -17.68 -24.89
C ARG A 186 31.90 -16.29 -24.40
N LEU A 187 30.61 -16.06 -24.18
CA LEU A 187 30.10 -14.78 -23.68
C LEU A 187 30.57 -14.50 -22.25
N ALA A 188 30.62 -15.52 -21.38
CA ALA A 188 31.13 -15.39 -20.03
C ALA A 188 32.61 -15.00 -19.99
N GLU A 189 33.44 -15.60 -20.84
CA GLU A 189 34.87 -15.24 -20.96
C GLU A 189 35.08 -13.82 -21.47
N ARG A 190 34.31 -13.37 -22.48
CA ARG A 190 34.37 -11.97 -22.94
C ARG A 190 33.85 -11.00 -21.87
N ALA A 191 32.74 -11.33 -21.20
CA ALA A 191 32.16 -10.50 -20.16
C ALA A 191 33.09 -10.30 -18.93
N LYS A 192 33.98 -11.26 -18.64
CA LYS A 192 35.02 -11.08 -17.60
C LYS A 192 35.97 -9.91 -17.94
N ARG A 193 36.26 -9.71 -19.23
CA ARG A 193 37.17 -8.65 -19.73
C ARG A 193 36.55 -7.26 -19.71
N ALA A 194 35.21 -7.18 -19.65
CA ALA A 194 34.45 -5.92 -19.69
C ALA A 194 34.62 -4.99 -18.47
N THR A 195 35.58 -5.22 -17.56
CA THR A 195 35.58 -4.64 -16.20
C THR A 195 36.57 -3.50 -15.89
N LYS A 196 37.22 -2.81 -16.86
CA LYS A 196 38.17 -1.73 -16.48
C LYS A 196 38.15 -0.38 -17.22
N ASN A 197 37.36 -0.19 -18.28
CA ASN A 197 37.43 1.05 -19.07
C ASN A 197 36.08 1.79 -19.15
N VAL A 198 35.58 2.26 -18.01
CA VAL A 198 34.33 3.06 -17.98
C VAL A 198 34.65 4.56 -18.00
N GLY A 199 34.13 5.27 -18.99
CA GLY A 199 33.93 6.73 -18.93
C GLY A 199 35.10 7.63 -19.37
N LYS A 200 36.20 7.10 -19.91
CA LYS A 200 37.25 7.95 -20.49
C LYS A 200 36.73 8.59 -21.77
N ARG A 201 36.30 9.85 -21.69
CA ARG A 201 36.02 10.69 -22.86
C ARG A 201 37.27 10.69 -23.75
N LEU A 202 37.14 10.17 -24.96
CA LEU A 202 38.14 10.43 -26.00
C LEU A 202 38.14 11.94 -26.24
N GLY A 203 39.31 12.57 -26.20
CA GLY A 203 39.45 13.98 -26.58
C GLY A 203 39.09 14.20 -28.05
N SER A 204 39.09 15.44 -28.52
CA SER A 204 38.68 15.83 -29.88
C SER A 204 39.48 15.16 -31.02
N SER A 205 40.71 14.68 -30.75
CA SER A 205 41.53 13.92 -31.71
C SER A 205 42.20 12.72 -31.03
N PRO A 206 41.49 11.59 -30.87
CA PRO A 206 42.06 10.40 -30.23
C PRO A 206 43.13 9.75 -31.11
N ARG A 207 44.21 9.26 -30.49
CA ARG A 207 45.20 8.44 -31.20
C ARG A 207 44.53 7.14 -31.70
N PRO A 208 44.88 6.62 -32.90
CA PRO A 208 44.26 5.42 -33.47
C PRO A 208 44.26 4.20 -32.53
N GLU A 209 45.32 4.03 -31.74
CA GLU A 209 45.44 2.96 -30.74
C GLU A 209 44.36 3.05 -29.66
N LYS A 210 44.03 4.26 -29.18
CA LYS A 210 42.99 4.49 -28.18
C LYS A 210 41.58 4.25 -28.71
N VAL A 211 41.37 4.45 -30.02
CA VAL A 211 40.09 4.13 -30.67
C VAL A 211 39.90 2.62 -30.71
N ARG A 212 40.93 1.86 -31.12
CA ARG A 212 40.90 0.39 -31.13
C ARG A 212 40.70 -0.21 -29.74
N GLU A 213 41.36 0.34 -28.72
CA GLU A 213 41.14 -0.06 -27.31
C GLU A 213 39.69 0.16 -26.86
N LEU A 214 39.08 1.26 -27.29
CA LEU A 214 37.69 1.58 -26.98
C LEU A 214 36.71 0.66 -27.74
N GLU A 215 36.96 0.36 -29.00
CA GLU A 215 36.17 -0.60 -29.79
C GLU A 215 36.16 -1.98 -29.14
N VAL A 216 37.32 -2.52 -28.77
CA VAL A 216 37.44 -3.80 -28.05
C VAL A 216 36.66 -3.75 -26.73
N SER A 217 36.75 -2.65 -25.99
CA SER A 217 36.01 -2.47 -24.74
C SER A 217 34.49 -2.39 -24.94
N LEU A 218 34.01 -1.82 -26.05
CA LEU A 218 32.58 -1.78 -26.39
C LEU A 218 32.08 -3.16 -26.78
N GLU A 219 32.85 -3.93 -27.54
CA GLU A 219 32.50 -5.32 -27.87
C GLU A 219 32.39 -6.20 -26.62
N ASP A 220 33.31 -6.06 -25.67
CA ASP A 220 33.26 -6.80 -24.40
C ASP A 220 32.03 -6.41 -23.56
N ARG A 221 31.61 -5.15 -23.63
CA ARG A 221 30.36 -4.69 -22.99
C ARG A 221 29.13 -5.27 -23.67
N LEU A 222 29.08 -5.27 -25.00
CA LEU A 222 27.99 -5.89 -25.75
C LEU A 222 27.88 -7.38 -25.40
N ALA A 223 28.99 -8.10 -25.31
CA ALA A 223 29.01 -9.49 -24.88
C ALA A 223 28.48 -9.67 -23.43
N SER A 224 28.79 -8.72 -22.54
CA SER A 224 28.30 -8.71 -21.15
C SER A 224 26.78 -8.50 -21.04
N GLU A 225 26.22 -7.66 -21.90
CA GLU A 225 24.78 -7.42 -22.01
C GLU A 225 24.07 -8.61 -22.66
N GLU A 226 24.62 -9.14 -23.76
CA GLU A 226 24.12 -10.34 -24.45
C GLU A 226 24.09 -11.57 -23.54
N LEU A 227 25.14 -11.77 -22.74
CA LEU A 227 25.17 -12.85 -21.74
C LEU A 227 23.99 -12.77 -20.78
N SER A 228 23.66 -11.57 -20.32
CA SER A 228 22.59 -11.36 -19.34
C SER A 228 21.22 -11.60 -19.98
N ALA A 229 21.02 -11.19 -21.23
CA ALA A 229 19.82 -11.48 -21.99
C ALA A 229 19.64 -12.99 -22.25
N LEU A 230 20.72 -13.68 -22.62
CA LEU A 230 20.70 -15.12 -22.87
C LEU A 230 20.37 -15.93 -21.59
N LEU A 231 20.94 -15.55 -20.44
CA LEU A 231 20.61 -16.16 -19.15
C LEU A 231 19.11 -16.01 -18.80
N ILE A 232 18.53 -14.84 -19.07
CA ILE A 232 17.10 -14.58 -18.83
C ILE A 232 16.23 -15.44 -19.77
N SER A 233 16.58 -15.50 -21.06
CA SER A 233 15.86 -16.29 -22.06
C SER A 233 15.87 -17.78 -21.72
N LEU A 234 17.06 -18.36 -21.46
CA LEU A 234 17.19 -19.77 -21.11
C LEU A 234 16.46 -20.10 -19.80
N LYS A 235 16.44 -19.16 -18.86
CA LYS A 235 15.70 -19.34 -17.63
C LYS A 235 14.18 -19.34 -17.84
N ASN A 236 13.67 -18.52 -18.78
CA ASN A 236 12.26 -18.54 -19.20
C ASN A 236 11.89 -19.85 -19.89
N ASP A 237 12.83 -20.45 -20.63
CA ASP A 237 12.74 -21.79 -21.23
C ASP A 237 12.95 -22.93 -20.21
N ASN A 238 12.97 -22.59 -18.92
CA ASN A 238 13.00 -23.52 -17.80
C ASN A 238 14.31 -24.35 -17.67
N VAL A 239 15.43 -23.81 -18.14
CA VAL A 239 16.77 -24.31 -17.79
C VAL A 239 17.04 -24.09 -16.29
N SER A 240 17.79 -25.00 -15.65
CA SER A 240 18.16 -24.85 -14.25
C SER A 240 19.27 -23.81 -14.03
N TRP A 241 19.24 -23.11 -12.89
CA TRP A 241 20.33 -22.17 -12.55
C TRP A 241 21.69 -22.86 -12.42
N LEU A 242 21.69 -24.12 -11.99
CA LEU A 242 22.90 -24.92 -11.85
C LEU A 242 23.57 -25.14 -13.21
N GLU A 243 22.81 -25.55 -14.23
CA GLU A 243 23.33 -25.73 -15.60
C GLU A 243 23.87 -24.42 -16.17
N LEU A 244 23.17 -23.30 -15.92
CA LEU A 244 23.64 -21.98 -16.36
C LEU A 244 24.94 -21.56 -15.66
N ASP A 245 25.07 -21.83 -14.36
CA ASP A 245 26.33 -21.55 -13.63
C ASP A 245 27.47 -22.40 -14.17
N THR A 246 27.23 -23.70 -14.42
CA THR A 246 28.23 -24.62 -14.99
C THR A 246 28.65 -24.18 -16.38
N ALA A 247 27.70 -23.86 -17.27
CA ALA A 247 27.98 -23.41 -18.63
C ALA A 247 28.76 -22.08 -18.68
N CYS A 248 28.55 -21.19 -17.71
CA CYS A 248 29.27 -19.92 -17.61
C CYS A 248 30.62 -20.02 -16.86
N GLY A 249 30.94 -21.17 -16.25
CA GLY A 249 32.09 -21.30 -15.34
C GLY A 249 31.96 -20.42 -14.09
N TYR A 250 30.74 -20.23 -13.61
CA TYR A 250 30.41 -19.38 -12.46
C TYR A 250 30.33 -20.16 -11.16
N ARG A 251 30.46 -19.45 -10.03
CA ARG A 251 30.14 -20.03 -8.71
C ARG A 251 28.63 -20.23 -8.61
N PRO A 252 28.16 -21.26 -7.89
CA PRO A 252 26.73 -21.49 -7.69
C PRO A 252 25.98 -20.23 -7.24
N GLY A 253 24.90 -19.89 -7.94
CA GLY A 253 24.06 -18.72 -7.69
C GLY A 253 24.50 -17.43 -8.39
N SER A 254 25.66 -17.38 -9.07
CA SER A 254 26.17 -16.14 -9.67
C SER A 254 25.44 -15.76 -10.95
N ALA A 255 25.02 -16.73 -11.77
CA ALA A 255 24.18 -16.48 -12.95
C ALA A 255 22.85 -15.84 -12.52
N ARG A 256 22.24 -16.34 -11.44
CA ARG A 256 21.03 -15.76 -10.86
C ARG A 256 21.26 -14.34 -10.36
N ALA A 257 22.32 -14.10 -9.59
CA ALA A 257 22.64 -12.77 -9.09
C ALA A 257 22.90 -11.77 -10.23
N ARG A 258 23.56 -12.21 -11.31
CA ARG A 258 23.74 -11.42 -12.53
C ARG A 258 22.41 -11.11 -13.19
N ALA A 259 21.58 -12.11 -13.46
CA ALA A 259 20.28 -11.92 -14.09
C ALA A 259 19.41 -10.91 -13.32
N LEU A 260 19.37 -11.01 -11.98
CA LEU A 260 18.62 -10.08 -11.12
C LEU A 260 19.09 -8.62 -11.28
N ARG A 261 20.42 -8.39 -11.36
CA ARG A 261 20.98 -7.05 -11.60
C ARG A 261 20.64 -6.48 -12.98
N HIS A 262 20.33 -7.35 -13.93
CA HIS A 262 20.01 -7.01 -15.32
C HIS A 262 18.51 -7.16 -15.65
N GLY A 263 17.63 -7.08 -14.64
CA GLY A 263 16.18 -6.98 -14.85
C GLY A 263 15.39 -8.29 -14.78
N TYR A 264 16.03 -9.41 -14.47
CA TYR A 264 15.29 -10.65 -14.16
C TYR A 264 14.43 -10.43 -12.90
N ALA A 265 13.14 -10.75 -12.99
CA ALA A 265 12.10 -10.56 -11.95
C ALA A 265 11.60 -9.12 -11.68
N GLN A 266 12.15 -8.09 -12.34
CA GLN A 266 11.57 -6.74 -12.35
C GLN A 266 11.57 -6.19 -13.79
N THR A 267 10.51 -6.50 -14.54
CA THR A 267 10.16 -5.70 -15.72
C THR A 267 9.18 -4.63 -15.25
N PRO A 268 9.56 -3.35 -15.19
CA PRO A 268 8.57 -2.29 -15.05
C PRO A 268 7.58 -2.41 -16.22
N PRO A 269 6.26 -2.27 -16.01
CA PRO A 269 5.27 -2.40 -17.08
C PRO A 269 5.41 -1.39 -18.23
N SER A 270 6.39 -0.47 -18.17
CA SER A 270 6.68 0.55 -19.16
C SER A 270 7.85 0.23 -20.11
N MET A 271 8.56 -0.90 -19.94
CA MET A 271 9.66 -1.27 -20.84
C MET A 271 9.18 -2.24 -21.93
N ALA A 272 9.35 -1.84 -23.19
CA ALA A 272 9.12 -2.71 -24.33
C ALA A 272 10.05 -3.94 -24.27
N PRO A 273 9.56 -5.15 -24.64
CA PRO A 273 10.38 -6.35 -24.71
C PRO A 273 11.57 -6.15 -25.66
N TYR A 274 12.72 -6.70 -25.28
CA TYR A 274 13.94 -6.64 -26.08
C TYR A 274 13.72 -7.29 -27.45
N THR A 275 13.96 -6.53 -28.51
CA THR A 275 13.98 -7.03 -29.88
C THR A 275 15.40 -7.52 -30.19
N PRO A 276 15.63 -8.83 -30.41
CA PRO A 276 16.94 -9.32 -30.80
C PRO A 276 17.37 -8.72 -32.14
N THR A 277 18.64 -8.32 -32.23
CA THR A 277 19.23 -7.86 -33.50
C THR A 277 19.24 -9.03 -34.49
N PRO A 278 18.59 -8.94 -35.66
CA PRO A 278 18.57 -10.02 -36.63
C PRO A 278 19.98 -10.24 -37.21
N LEU A 279 20.42 -11.50 -37.27
CA LEU A 279 21.62 -11.90 -38.00
C LEU A 279 21.33 -11.90 -39.52
N PRO A 280 22.32 -11.56 -40.38
CA PRO A 280 22.15 -11.70 -41.82
C PRO A 280 21.90 -13.18 -42.18
N GLY A 281 20.75 -13.48 -42.81
CA GLY A 281 20.43 -14.82 -43.35
C GLY A 281 19.46 -15.68 -42.54
N TRP A 282 18.87 -15.18 -41.45
CA TRP A 282 17.79 -15.88 -40.74
C TRP A 282 16.40 -15.44 -41.23
N PRO A 283 15.42 -16.35 -41.38
CA PRO A 283 14.05 -15.95 -41.69
C PRO A 283 13.49 -15.11 -40.54
N GLN A 284 12.92 -13.94 -40.87
CA GLN A 284 12.22 -13.09 -39.90
C GLN A 284 11.09 -13.90 -39.26
N GLN A 285 11.15 -14.10 -37.94
CA GLN A 285 10.00 -14.57 -37.20
C GLN A 285 8.98 -13.43 -37.13
N ASN A 286 7.80 -13.65 -37.70
CA ASN A 286 6.68 -12.72 -37.57
C ASN A 286 6.40 -12.46 -36.08
N PRO A 287 6.13 -11.21 -35.68
CA PRO A 287 5.72 -10.92 -34.32
C PRO A 287 4.43 -11.69 -34.02
N VAL A 288 4.47 -12.53 -32.99
CA VAL A 288 3.28 -13.18 -32.46
C VAL A 288 2.40 -12.09 -31.87
N SER A 289 1.43 -11.64 -32.66
CA SER A 289 0.39 -10.70 -32.24
C SER A 289 -0.47 -11.39 -31.19
N GLN A 290 -0.22 -11.13 -29.91
CA GLN A 290 -1.19 -11.43 -28.86
C GLN A 290 -2.27 -10.34 -28.88
N LEU A 291 -3.24 -10.54 -29.78
CA LEU A 291 -4.55 -9.91 -29.70
C LEU A 291 -5.13 -10.22 -28.32
N THR A 292 -5.22 -9.15 -27.53
CA THR A 292 -6.02 -9.04 -26.33
C THR A 292 -7.49 -9.08 -26.76
N ASP A 293 -8.13 -10.24 -26.61
CA ASP A 293 -9.59 -10.30 -26.69
C ASP A 293 -10.17 -9.77 -25.37
N ARG A 294 -10.84 -8.62 -25.45
CA ARG A 294 -11.41 -7.87 -24.31
C ARG A 294 -12.86 -8.26 -23.99
N SER A 295 -13.29 -9.46 -24.38
CA SER A 295 -14.67 -9.90 -24.18
C SER A 295 -14.76 -11.19 -23.35
N SER A 296 -14.59 -11.05 -22.04
CA SER A 296 -15.16 -11.97 -21.04
C SER A 296 -15.01 -11.43 -19.62
N VAL A 297 -15.93 -10.55 -19.25
CA VAL A 297 -16.46 -10.46 -17.88
C VAL A 297 -17.97 -10.51 -17.99
#